data_AF-A0A2T0FJW2-F1
#
_entry.id   AF-A0A2T0FJW2-F1
#
_cell.length_a   1.000
_cell.length_b   1.000
_cell.length_c   1.000
_cell.angle_alpha   90.00
_cell.angle_beta   90.00
_cell.angle_gamma   90.00
#
_symmetry.space_group_name_H-M   'P 1'
#
loop_
_entity.id
_entity.type
_entity.pdbx_description
1 polymer ?
#
loop_
_entity_poly.entity_id
_entity_poly.type
_entity_poly.pdbx_seq_one_letter_code
_entity_poly.pdbx_strand_id
1 'polypeptide(L)'
;MVVAEKSPLSTAEKLDPRYYLTYREEPHRTRRMQIIAAHPEVTKLNGHEPLTKWVVLGVVTLQFTCAYLLRNSSFSDWKFWLTAYIIGATCCSNVFLAIHEFSHNLGFKKPLPNRLFSIVANLPVGIPYSASFGPFHLLHHKHMGEPDYDTDLPTPLEALVLSNIAGKAFFATFQLFFYAIRPACLVPMEFTWVHYLNIAVQFAADYILVKTCGWMSFFYLLASAFLSGSLHPLAGHFISEHYVFEHPVKSPDTLYPETYSYYGPLNIFFYNAGYHSEHHDFPFIPWTRIKELRRIATEFYDPLPCHMSLTKVLIQFIFDPQVTLWCRVERPSHKERKAAATAAEIE
;
A
#
# COMPACT_ATOMS: atom_id res chain seq x y z
N MET A 1 0.99 18.24 -10.72
CA MET A 1 0.53 16.95 -11.25
C MET A 1 -0.92 17.19 -11.60
N VAL A 2 -1.26 17.19 -12.88
CA VAL A 2 -2.65 17.31 -13.33
C VAL A 2 -3.05 15.89 -13.70
N VAL A 3 -3.88 15.27 -12.86
CA VAL A 3 -4.61 14.06 -13.30
C VAL A 3 -5.60 14.58 -14.33
N ALA A 4 -5.55 14.08 -15.56
CA ALA A 4 -6.52 14.46 -16.57
C ALA A 4 -7.93 14.15 -16.03
N GLU A 5 -8.76 15.17 -15.87
CA GLU A 5 -10.16 14.99 -15.49
C GLU A 5 -10.85 14.21 -16.62
N LYS A 6 -11.14 12.93 -16.39
CA LYS A 6 -12.10 12.21 -17.23
C LYS A 6 -13.46 12.90 -17.09
N SER A 7 -14.15 13.09 -18.22
CA SER A 7 -15.58 13.38 -18.21
C SER A 7 -16.30 12.25 -17.46
N PRO A 8 -17.03 12.54 -16.36
CA PRO A 8 -17.69 11.50 -15.61
C PRO A 8 -18.92 11.04 -16.37
N LEU A 9 -18.90 9.82 -16.91
CA LEU A 9 -20.08 8.97 -16.81
C LEU A 9 -20.42 8.91 -15.31
N SER A 10 -21.68 9.16 -14.93
CA SER A 10 -22.05 9.23 -13.50
C SER A 10 -21.56 7.99 -12.76
N THR A 11 -20.74 8.16 -11.74
CA THR A 11 -20.24 7.09 -10.87
C THR A 11 -21.38 6.26 -10.29
N ALA A 12 -22.57 6.84 -10.14
CA ALA A 12 -23.79 6.14 -9.73
C ALA A 12 -24.14 4.91 -10.59
N GLU A 13 -23.78 4.88 -11.88
CA GLU A 13 -23.99 3.69 -12.75
C GLU A 13 -22.87 2.65 -12.65
N LYS A 14 -21.77 2.97 -11.93
CA LYS A 14 -20.59 2.10 -11.81
C LYS A 14 -20.49 1.38 -10.46
N LEU A 15 -21.21 1.82 -9.43
CA LEU A 15 -21.18 1.17 -8.12
C LEU A 15 -21.79 -0.22 -8.19
N ASP A 16 -21.09 -1.23 -7.66
CA ASP A 16 -21.60 -2.61 -7.66
C ASP A 16 -22.13 -2.94 -6.25
N PRO A 17 -23.42 -3.30 -6.10
CA PRO A 17 -24.03 -3.55 -4.79
C PRO A 17 -23.43 -4.75 -4.04
N ARG A 18 -22.57 -5.54 -4.69
CA ARG A 18 -21.82 -6.62 -4.04
C ARG A 18 -20.69 -6.10 -3.18
N TYR A 19 -20.16 -4.90 -3.41
CA TYR A 19 -19.30 -4.21 -2.44
C TYR A 19 -20.10 -3.73 -1.23
N TYR A 20 -19.40 -3.23 -0.20
CA TYR A 20 -20.03 -2.51 0.89
C TYR A 20 -20.20 -1.05 0.47
N LEU A 21 -21.43 -0.63 0.15
CA LEU A 21 -21.69 0.74 -0.31
C LEU A 21 -21.86 1.69 0.88
N THR A 22 -21.16 2.82 0.85
CA THR A 22 -21.31 3.92 1.81
C THR A 22 -21.46 5.26 1.10
N TYR A 23 -22.29 6.15 1.65
CA TYR A 23 -22.46 7.53 1.18
C TYR A 23 -21.79 8.56 2.10
N ARG A 24 -21.12 8.09 3.16
CA ARG A 24 -20.39 8.94 4.10
C ARG A 24 -19.04 9.36 3.51
N GLU A 25 -18.46 10.42 4.08
CA GLU A 25 -17.04 10.72 3.81
C GLU A 25 -16.14 9.66 4.43
N GLU A 26 -14.91 9.61 3.95
CA GLU A 26 -13.87 8.75 4.53
C GLU A 26 -13.64 9.11 6.03
N PRO A 27 -13.44 8.11 6.91
CA PRO A 27 -13.49 8.33 8.36
C PRO A 27 -12.28 9.08 8.92
N HIS A 28 -11.16 9.14 8.20
CA HIS A 28 -9.87 9.63 8.69
C HIS A 28 -9.85 11.14 8.87
N ARG A 29 -10.46 11.90 7.96
CA ARG A 29 -10.58 13.36 8.10
C ARG A 29 -11.36 13.75 9.35
N THR A 30 -12.53 13.15 9.56
CA THR A 30 -13.34 13.43 10.75
C THR A 30 -12.61 12.99 12.03
N ARG A 31 -12.04 11.78 12.06
CA ARG A 31 -11.32 11.29 13.24
C ARG A 31 -10.07 12.12 13.55
N ARG A 32 -9.28 12.52 12.54
CA ARG A 32 -8.16 13.48 12.72
C ARG A 32 -8.62 14.77 13.39
N MET A 33 -9.73 15.36 12.95
CA MET A 33 -10.24 16.61 13.53
C MET A 33 -10.65 16.43 15.00
N GLN A 34 -11.31 15.33 15.33
CA GLN A 34 -11.70 15.00 16.70
C GLN A 34 -10.47 14.77 17.60
N ILE A 35 -9.47 14.04 17.10
CA ILE A 35 -8.22 13.80 17.83
C ILE A 35 -7.48 15.12 18.07
N ILE A 36 -7.37 16.02 17.08
CA ILE A 36 -6.71 17.32 17.27
C ILE A 36 -7.45 18.18 18.30
N ALA A 37 -8.78 18.10 18.33
CA ALA A 37 -9.58 18.83 19.31
C ALA A 37 -9.39 18.30 20.74
N ALA A 38 -9.31 16.98 20.91
CA ALA A 38 -9.11 16.33 22.21
C ALA A 38 -7.64 16.39 22.69
N HIS A 39 -6.69 16.20 21.77
CA HIS A 39 -5.25 16.05 22.02
C HIS A 39 -4.42 16.92 21.07
N PRO A 40 -4.45 18.26 21.19
CA PRO A 40 -3.74 19.15 20.27
C PRO A 40 -2.22 18.92 20.22
N GLU A 41 -1.63 18.29 21.25
CA GLU A 41 -0.21 17.92 21.31
C GLU A 41 0.22 16.91 20.25
N VAL A 42 -0.69 16.12 19.68
CA VAL A 42 -0.34 15.15 18.61
C VAL A 42 0.25 15.84 17.39
N THR A 43 -0.11 17.11 17.17
CA THR A 43 0.42 17.91 16.05
C THR A 43 1.93 18.13 16.14
N LYS A 44 2.51 18.02 17.34
CA LYS A 44 3.97 18.09 17.59
C LYS A 44 4.72 16.84 17.12
N LEU A 45 4.02 15.73 16.89
CA LEU A 45 4.60 14.50 16.36
C LEU A 45 4.87 14.57 14.86
N ASN A 46 4.32 15.57 14.16
CA ASN A 46 4.55 15.76 12.72
C ASN A 46 6.03 16.05 12.42
N GLY A 47 6.43 15.71 11.20
CA GLY A 47 7.71 16.12 10.62
C GLY A 47 8.49 14.94 10.07
N HIS A 48 9.80 15.13 9.90
CA HIS A 48 10.63 14.21 9.16
C HIS A 48 11.39 13.23 10.06
N GLU A 49 11.77 12.09 9.49
CA GLU A 49 12.58 11.05 10.12
C GLU A 49 13.87 10.80 9.33
N PRO A 50 14.99 11.45 9.72
CA PRO A 50 16.28 11.29 9.05
C PRO A 50 16.86 9.88 9.12
N LEU A 51 16.41 9.03 10.06
CA LEU A 51 16.88 7.64 10.19
C LEU A 51 16.49 6.79 8.99
N THR A 52 15.33 7.08 8.35
CA THR A 52 14.78 6.28 7.26
C THR A 52 15.78 6.06 6.13
N LYS A 53 16.53 7.11 5.73
CA LYS A 53 17.52 7.01 4.65
C LYS A 53 18.67 6.04 4.97
N TRP A 54 19.08 5.95 6.24
CA TRP A 54 20.17 5.06 6.66
C TRP A 54 19.71 3.61 6.72
N VAL A 55 18.48 3.37 7.18
CA VAL A 55 17.85 2.04 7.12
C VAL A 55 17.76 1.57 5.66
N VAL A 56 17.28 2.42 4.76
CA VAL A 56 17.20 2.12 3.33
C VAL A 56 18.57 1.78 2.74
N LEU A 57 19.61 2.57 3.02
CA LEU A 57 20.96 2.26 2.51
C LEU A 57 21.47 0.91 3.02
N GLY A 58 21.20 0.57 4.28
CA GLY A 58 21.52 -0.75 4.84
C GLY A 58 20.79 -1.88 4.11
N VAL A 59 19.49 -1.72 3.86
CA VAL A 59 18.66 -2.73 3.18
C VAL A 59 19.04 -2.88 1.70
N VAL A 60 19.29 -1.78 0.99
CA VAL A 60 19.79 -1.79 -0.40
C VAL A 60 21.14 -2.50 -0.46
N THR A 61 22.07 -2.16 0.44
CA THR A 61 23.40 -2.80 0.52
C THR A 61 23.28 -4.30 0.78
N LEU A 62 22.40 -4.71 1.71
CA LEU A 62 22.14 -6.11 2.01
C LEU A 62 21.61 -6.87 0.78
N GLN A 63 20.66 -6.27 0.04
CA GLN A 63 20.11 -6.88 -1.17
C GLN A 63 21.16 -7.07 -2.27
N PHE A 64 21.96 -6.04 -2.57
CA PHE A 64 23.04 -6.18 -3.55
C PHE A 64 24.15 -7.13 -3.09
N THR A 65 24.40 -7.22 -1.78
CA THR A 65 25.34 -8.21 -1.22
C THR A 65 24.82 -9.63 -1.43
N CYS A 66 23.54 -9.89 -1.14
CA CYS A 66 22.92 -11.20 -1.40
C CYS A 66 22.92 -11.54 -2.89
N ALA A 67 22.58 -10.58 -3.74
CA ALA A 67 22.64 -10.73 -5.19
C ALA A 67 24.05 -11.11 -5.67
N TYR A 68 25.09 -10.45 -5.16
CA TYR A 68 26.48 -10.77 -5.46
C TYR A 68 26.86 -12.17 -4.96
N LEU A 69 26.50 -12.55 -3.73
CA LEU A 69 26.82 -13.86 -3.17
C LEU A 69 26.14 -15.01 -3.93
N LEU A 70 24.93 -14.78 -4.46
CA LEU A 70 24.17 -15.75 -5.24
C LEU A 70 24.48 -15.74 -6.75
N ARG A 71 25.45 -14.94 -7.21
CA ARG A 71 25.76 -14.76 -8.64
C ARG A 71 26.05 -16.05 -9.42
N ASN A 72 26.60 -17.06 -8.76
CA ASN A 72 26.95 -18.36 -9.34
C ASN A 72 25.94 -19.47 -8.98
N SER A 73 24.79 -19.11 -8.40
CA SER A 73 23.71 -20.06 -8.10
C SER A 73 22.93 -20.44 -9.37
N SER A 74 21.89 -21.26 -9.22
CA SER A 74 20.92 -21.55 -10.27
C SER A 74 19.52 -21.60 -9.66
N PHE A 75 18.46 -21.58 -10.48
CA PHE A 75 17.09 -21.74 -10.00
C PHE A 75 16.82 -23.08 -9.30
N SER A 76 17.66 -24.08 -9.49
CA SER A 76 17.56 -25.37 -8.80
C SER A 76 18.23 -25.36 -7.42
N ASP A 77 18.99 -24.31 -7.08
CA ASP A 77 19.61 -24.16 -5.77
C ASP A 77 18.56 -23.69 -4.75
N TRP A 78 18.26 -24.52 -3.75
CA TRP A 78 17.33 -24.17 -2.68
C TRP A 78 17.79 -22.93 -1.89
N LYS A 79 19.10 -22.66 -1.81
CA LYS A 79 19.63 -21.47 -1.14
C LYS A 79 19.20 -20.18 -1.84
N PHE A 80 19.06 -20.21 -3.16
CA PHE A 80 18.55 -19.06 -3.93
C PHE A 80 17.14 -18.70 -3.47
N TRP A 81 16.22 -19.67 -3.50
CA TRP A 81 14.83 -19.45 -3.13
C TRP A 81 14.65 -19.15 -1.65
N LEU A 82 15.40 -19.82 -0.77
CA LEU A 82 15.33 -19.54 0.67
C LEU A 82 15.82 -18.12 0.99
N THR A 83 16.93 -17.69 0.37
CA THR A 83 17.46 -16.33 0.56
C THR A 83 16.49 -15.29 -0.03
N ALA A 84 15.97 -15.54 -1.25
CA ALA A 84 15.01 -14.66 -1.90
C ALA A 84 13.70 -14.54 -1.12
N TYR A 85 13.23 -15.61 -0.47
CA TYR A 85 12.01 -15.58 0.32
C TYR A 85 12.21 -14.94 1.70
N ILE A 86 13.25 -15.32 2.45
CA ILE A 86 13.41 -14.84 3.83
C ILE A 86 14.04 -13.44 3.87
N ILE A 87 15.16 -13.24 3.18
CA ILE A 87 15.93 -11.99 3.21
C ILE A 87 15.43 -11.07 2.10
N GLY A 88 15.39 -11.58 0.87
CA GLY A 88 14.90 -10.91 -0.32
C GLY A 88 13.55 -10.24 -0.12
N ALA A 89 12.52 -11.04 0.09
CA ALA A 89 11.15 -10.58 0.18
C ALA A 89 10.95 -9.61 1.34
N THR A 90 11.57 -9.87 2.50
CA THR A 90 11.55 -8.96 3.65
C THR A 90 12.18 -7.61 3.34
N CYS A 91 13.35 -7.59 2.70
CA CYS A 91 14.00 -6.36 2.26
C CYS A 91 13.18 -5.61 1.21
N CYS A 92 12.55 -6.32 0.27
CA CYS A 92 11.68 -5.72 -0.75
C CYS A 92 10.44 -5.09 -0.10
N SER A 93 9.75 -5.79 0.81
CA SER A 93 8.65 -5.21 1.60
C SER A 93 9.13 -3.97 2.38
N ASN A 94 10.34 -4.00 2.95
CA ASN A 94 10.91 -2.84 3.61
C ASN A 94 11.04 -1.65 2.65
N VAL A 95 11.74 -1.80 1.52
CA VAL A 95 11.93 -0.66 0.60
C VAL A 95 10.63 -0.18 -0.05
N PHE A 96 9.62 -1.05 -0.19
CA PHE A 96 8.27 -0.63 -0.59
C PHE A 96 7.68 0.36 0.41
N LEU A 97 7.72 0.04 1.70
CA LEU A 97 7.22 0.94 2.73
C LEU A 97 8.16 2.14 2.98
N ALA A 98 9.44 2.06 2.64
CA ALA A 98 10.30 3.25 2.61
C ALA A 98 9.87 4.24 1.52
N ILE A 99 9.57 3.74 0.32
CA ILE A 99 9.05 4.55 -0.80
C ILE A 99 7.69 5.15 -0.43
N HIS A 100 6.87 4.42 0.32
CA HIS A 100 5.67 4.95 0.96
C HIS A 100 5.98 6.15 1.88
N GLU A 101 6.89 6.01 2.86
CA GLU A 101 7.28 7.12 3.74
C GLU A 101 7.79 8.34 2.96
N PHE A 102 8.59 8.12 1.92
CA PHE A 102 9.08 9.22 1.08
C PHE A 102 7.98 9.89 0.27
N SER A 103 6.91 9.18 -0.09
CA SER A 103 5.75 9.73 -0.80
C SER A 103 4.98 10.75 0.05
N HIS A 104 4.99 10.57 1.38
CA HIS A 104 4.49 11.54 2.36
C HIS A 104 5.51 12.63 2.74
N ASN A 105 6.68 12.64 2.08
CA ASN A 105 7.80 13.54 2.35
C ASN A 105 8.39 13.40 3.77
N LEU A 106 8.31 12.20 4.37
CA LEU A 106 8.76 11.98 5.73
C LEU A 106 10.28 11.79 5.85
N GLY A 107 11.00 11.44 4.78
CA GLY A 107 12.45 11.23 4.83
C GLY A 107 13.30 12.51 4.86
N PHE A 108 12.83 13.56 4.17
CA PHE A 108 13.57 14.82 4.00
C PHE A 108 12.66 16.05 4.05
N LYS A 109 13.24 17.20 4.44
CA LYS A 109 12.51 18.48 4.56
C LYS A 109 11.88 18.98 3.27
N LYS A 110 12.51 18.73 2.13
CA LYS A 110 12.04 19.19 0.80
C LYS A 110 11.48 18.00 0.02
N PRO A 111 10.44 18.18 -0.81
CA PRO A 111 9.87 17.09 -1.59
C PRO A 111 10.85 16.44 -2.60
N LEU A 112 11.72 17.25 -3.22
CA LEU A 112 12.62 16.76 -4.26
C LEU A 112 13.60 15.68 -3.75
N PRO A 113 14.33 15.86 -2.62
CA PRO A 113 15.14 14.80 -2.03
C PRO A 113 14.38 13.50 -1.73
N ASN A 114 13.13 13.56 -1.26
CA ASN A 114 12.33 12.35 -1.04
C ASN A 114 12.09 11.59 -2.35
N ARG A 115 11.72 12.30 -3.43
CA ARG A 115 11.53 11.69 -4.75
C ARG A 115 12.81 11.07 -5.32
N LEU A 116 13.94 11.78 -5.22
CA LEU A 116 15.22 11.30 -5.72
C LEU A 116 15.73 10.11 -4.90
N PHE A 117 15.57 10.13 -3.59
CA PHE A 117 16.01 9.05 -2.72
C PHE A 117 15.09 7.81 -2.82
N SER A 118 13.82 8.00 -3.21
CA SER A 118 12.92 6.89 -3.56
C SER A 118 13.47 6.06 -4.73
N ILE A 119 14.16 6.68 -5.70
CA ILE A 119 14.83 5.96 -6.78
C ILE A 119 15.95 5.07 -6.24
N VAL A 120 16.69 5.52 -5.23
CA VAL A 120 17.73 4.71 -4.56
C VAL A 120 17.09 3.54 -3.82
N ALA A 121 16.01 3.78 -3.08
CA ALA A 121 15.24 2.73 -2.40
C ALA A 121 14.66 1.69 -3.39
N ASN A 122 14.37 2.11 -4.62
CA ASN A 122 13.82 1.25 -5.68
C ASN A 122 14.84 0.28 -6.28
N LEU A 123 16.13 0.61 -6.26
CA LEU A 123 17.17 -0.17 -6.95
C LEU A 123 17.10 -1.69 -6.72
N PRO A 124 16.98 -2.22 -5.48
CA PRO A 124 16.95 -3.66 -5.24
C PRO A 124 15.66 -4.36 -5.69
N VAL A 125 14.68 -3.63 -6.25
CA VAL A 125 13.44 -4.20 -6.80
C VAL A 125 13.64 -4.71 -8.23
N GLY A 126 14.60 -4.14 -8.97
CA GLY A 126 14.90 -4.54 -10.35
C GLY A 126 13.91 -4.03 -11.41
N ILE A 127 12.91 -3.23 -11.01
CA ILE A 127 11.90 -2.64 -11.92
C ILE A 127 11.58 -1.22 -11.43
N PRO A 128 11.52 -0.19 -12.31
CA PRO A 128 11.30 1.19 -11.90
C PRO A 128 9.82 1.44 -11.58
N TYR A 129 9.47 1.62 -10.30
CA TYR A 129 8.08 1.91 -9.91
C TYR A 129 7.93 3.10 -8.92
N SER A 130 8.99 3.47 -8.21
CA SER A 130 8.93 4.47 -7.13
C SER A 130 8.37 5.83 -7.55
N ALA A 131 8.65 6.28 -8.78
CA ALA A 131 8.13 7.54 -9.30
C ALA A 131 6.60 7.54 -9.49
N SER A 132 6.02 6.38 -9.82
CA SER A 132 4.57 6.22 -10.03
C SER A 132 3.83 5.90 -8.73
N PHE A 133 4.49 5.27 -7.76
CA PHE A 133 3.88 4.89 -6.49
C PHE A 133 3.25 6.09 -5.75
N GLY A 134 4.03 7.14 -5.47
CA GLY A 134 3.58 8.27 -4.66
C GLY A 134 2.30 8.95 -5.18
N PRO A 135 2.22 9.30 -6.47
CA PRO A 135 0.99 9.79 -7.10
C PRO A 135 -0.26 8.93 -6.86
N PHE A 136 -0.18 7.62 -7.10
CA PHE A 136 -1.33 6.72 -6.89
C PHE A 136 -1.65 6.56 -5.41
N HIS A 137 -0.63 6.46 -4.57
CA HIS A 137 -0.79 6.34 -3.12
C HIS A 137 -1.49 7.55 -2.49
N LEU A 138 -1.11 8.77 -2.89
CA LEU A 138 -1.76 9.99 -2.44
C LEU A 138 -3.20 10.12 -2.96
N LEU A 139 -3.47 9.59 -4.16
CA LEU A 139 -4.82 9.54 -4.72
C LEU A 139 -5.71 8.59 -3.89
N HIS A 140 -5.19 7.42 -3.52
CA HIS A 140 -5.84 6.48 -2.61
C HIS A 140 -6.17 7.13 -1.25
N HIS A 141 -5.22 7.82 -0.59
CA HIS A 141 -5.51 8.54 0.66
C HIS A 141 -6.63 9.58 0.53
N LYS A 142 -6.68 10.28 -0.59
CA LYS A 142 -7.62 11.40 -0.81
C LYS A 142 -9.00 10.93 -1.27
N HIS A 143 -9.04 9.88 -2.09
CA HIS A 143 -10.23 9.38 -2.78
C HIS A 143 -10.49 7.90 -2.45
N MET A 144 -10.13 7.46 -1.25
CA MET A 144 -10.31 6.09 -0.79
C MET A 144 -11.74 5.62 -1.09
N GLY A 145 -11.91 4.38 -1.53
CA GLY A 145 -13.21 3.82 -1.86
C GLY A 145 -13.91 4.42 -3.10
N GLU A 146 -13.36 5.44 -3.77
CA GLU A 146 -13.94 6.01 -5.00
C GLU A 146 -13.37 5.27 -6.24
N PRO A 147 -14.17 4.48 -6.99
CA PRO A 147 -13.66 3.55 -8.02
C PRO A 147 -12.86 4.18 -9.16
N ASP A 148 -13.15 5.44 -9.47
CA ASP A 148 -12.49 6.16 -10.57
C ASP A 148 -11.07 6.64 -10.20
N TYR A 149 -10.72 6.59 -8.91
CA TYR A 149 -9.46 7.13 -8.38
C TYR A 149 -8.70 6.14 -7.50
N ASP A 150 -9.40 5.37 -6.65
CA ASP A 150 -8.81 4.40 -5.76
C ASP A 150 -8.49 3.08 -6.49
N THR A 151 -7.27 2.98 -6.98
CA THR A 151 -6.79 1.83 -7.74
C THR A 151 -6.46 0.61 -6.86
N ASP A 152 -6.56 0.75 -5.53
CA ASP A 152 -6.46 -0.37 -4.59
C ASP A 152 -7.73 -1.25 -4.62
N LEU A 153 -8.88 -0.69 -5.00
CA LEU A 153 -10.12 -1.44 -5.17
C LEU A 153 -9.98 -2.48 -6.31
N PRO A 154 -10.28 -3.77 -6.05
CA PRO A 154 -10.46 -4.74 -7.11
C PRO A 154 -11.59 -4.33 -8.05
N THR A 155 -11.41 -4.59 -9.34
CA THR A 155 -12.49 -4.37 -10.31
C THR A 155 -13.61 -5.41 -10.12
N PRO A 156 -14.85 -5.13 -10.55
CA PRO A 156 -15.93 -6.13 -10.50
C PRO A 156 -15.60 -7.44 -11.22
N LEU A 157 -14.80 -7.38 -12.31
CA LEU A 157 -14.35 -8.57 -13.03
C LEU A 157 -13.38 -9.40 -12.20
N GLU A 158 -12.37 -8.77 -11.58
CA GLU A 158 -11.45 -9.44 -10.67
C GLU A 158 -12.22 -10.06 -9.51
N ALA A 159 -13.14 -9.31 -8.90
CA ALA A 159 -13.91 -9.79 -7.77
C ALA A 159 -14.85 -10.95 -8.15
N LEU A 160 -15.44 -10.93 -9.34
CA LEU A 160 -16.28 -12.02 -9.84
C LEU A 160 -15.49 -13.31 -10.04
N VAL A 161 -14.30 -13.23 -10.66
CA VAL A 161 -13.52 -14.41 -11.05
C VAL A 161 -12.68 -14.96 -9.90
N LEU A 162 -12.19 -14.09 -9.01
CA LEU A 162 -11.18 -14.45 -8.01
C LEU A 162 -11.77 -14.72 -6.62
N SER A 163 -13.06 -14.56 -6.37
CA SER A 163 -13.65 -14.69 -5.02
C SER A 163 -13.80 -16.12 -4.48
N ASN A 164 -13.37 -17.15 -5.21
CA ASN A 164 -13.27 -18.53 -4.71
C ASN A 164 -11.87 -18.83 -4.14
N ILE A 165 -11.68 -19.93 -3.41
CA ILE A 165 -10.39 -20.27 -2.76
C ILE A 165 -9.20 -20.25 -3.73
N ALA A 166 -9.33 -20.86 -4.92
CA ALA A 166 -8.26 -20.90 -5.91
C ALA A 166 -7.98 -19.50 -6.49
N GLY A 167 -9.02 -18.72 -6.75
CA GLY A 167 -8.93 -17.34 -7.21
C GLY A 167 -8.26 -16.43 -6.19
N LYS A 168 -8.59 -16.56 -4.91
CA LYS A 168 -7.99 -15.78 -3.82
C LYS A 168 -6.53 -16.18 -3.58
N ALA A 169 -6.21 -17.47 -3.67
CA ALA A 169 -4.83 -17.94 -3.64
C ALA A 169 -4.02 -17.41 -4.83
N PHE A 170 -4.60 -17.38 -6.03
CA PHE A 170 -3.98 -16.77 -7.21
C PHE A 170 -3.76 -15.27 -7.00
N PHE A 171 -4.78 -14.54 -6.55
CA PHE A 171 -4.68 -13.12 -6.23
C PHE A 171 -3.56 -12.85 -5.22
N ALA A 172 -3.53 -13.57 -4.09
CA ALA A 172 -2.52 -13.40 -3.05
C ALA A 172 -1.10 -13.82 -3.50
N THR A 173 -0.98 -14.72 -4.48
CA THR A 173 0.32 -15.11 -5.06
C THR A 173 0.84 -14.08 -6.06
N PHE A 174 -0.05 -13.45 -6.83
CA PHE A 174 0.31 -12.52 -7.91
C PHE A 174 -0.06 -11.08 -7.58
N GLN A 175 -0.24 -10.77 -6.30
CA GLN A 175 -0.83 -9.52 -5.83
C GLN A 175 -0.08 -8.31 -6.36
N LEU A 176 1.26 -8.35 -6.35
CA LEU A 176 2.10 -7.29 -6.88
C LEU A 176 1.73 -6.89 -8.33
N PHE A 177 1.32 -7.84 -9.16
CA PHE A 177 0.91 -7.56 -10.53
C PHE A 177 -0.45 -6.85 -10.60
N PHE A 178 -1.40 -7.20 -9.73
CA PHE A 178 -2.66 -6.45 -9.64
C PHE A 178 -2.41 -4.99 -9.24
N TYR A 179 -1.57 -4.77 -8.22
CA TYR A 179 -1.20 -3.43 -7.76
C TYR A 179 -0.32 -2.65 -8.75
N ALA A 180 0.34 -3.31 -9.71
CA ALA A 180 1.11 -2.63 -10.75
C ALA A 180 0.28 -2.36 -12.03
N ILE A 181 -0.46 -3.36 -12.49
CA ILE A 181 -1.16 -3.34 -13.78
C ILE A 181 -2.50 -2.59 -13.67
N ARG A 182 -3.27 -2.83 -12.60
CA ARG A 182 -4.59 -2.21 -12.45
C ARG A 182 -4.51 -0.69 -12.44
N PRO A 183 -3.62 -0.03 -11.65
CA PRO A 183 -3.52 1.42 -11.70
C PRO A 183 -3.16 1.95 -13.09
N ALA A 184 -2.22 1.29 -13.77
CA ALA A 184 -1.80 1.67 -15.13
C ALA A 184 -2.94 1.58 -16.16
N CYS A 185 -3.92 0.69 -15.95
CA CYS A 185 -5.07 0.53 -16.84
C CYS A 185 -6.23 1.50 -16.52
N LEU A 186 -6.45 1.80 -15.23
CA LEU A 186 -7.64 2.56 -14.80
C LEU A 186 -7.43 4.07 -14.79
N VAL A 187 -6.27 4.51 -14.31
CA VAL A 187 -5.98 5.92 -14.04
C VAL A 187 -4.75 6.33 -14.87
N PRO A 188 -4.94 7.07 -15.98
CA PRO A 188 -3.83 7.50 -16.80
C PRO A 188 -2.94 8.47 -16.00
N MET A 189 -1.62 8.26 -16.07
CA MET A 189 -0.64 9.10 -15.42
C MET A 189 0.27 9.76 -16.44
N GLU A 190 0.43 11.08 -16.33
CA GLU A 190 1.41 11.81 -17.12
C GLU A 190 2.82 11.59 -16.56
N PHE A 191 3.73 11.15 -17.43
CA PHE A 191 5.12 10.94 -17.07
C PHE A 191 5.83 12.29 -16.90
N THR A 192 6.47 12.45 -15.76
CA THR A 192 7.34 13.60 -15.46
C THR A 192 8.81 13.22 -15.63
N TRP A 193 9.71 14.22 -15.60
CA TRP A 193 11.16 13.97 -15.64
C TRP A 193 11.66 12.98 -14.57
N VAL A 194 10.99 12.90 -13.40
CA VAL A 194 11.35 11.95 -12.34
C VAL A 194 11.09 10.51 -12.76
N HIS A 195 10.05 10.26 -13.56
CA HIS A 195 9.74 8.93 -14.08
C HIS A 195 10.83 8.47 -15.04
N TYR A 196 11.20 9.33 -16.00
CA TYR A 196 12.29 9.05 -16.92
C TYR A 196 13.63 8.85 -16.20
N LEU A 197 13.89 9.64 -15.15
CA LEU A 197 15.08 9.45 -14.31
C LEU A 197 15.05 8.11 -13.56
N ASN A 198 13.92 7.73 -12.96
CA ASN A 198 13.78 6.44 -12.27
C ASN A 198 14.04 5.28 -13.23
N ILE A 199 13.47 5.34 -14.44
CA ILE A 199 13.65 4.35 -15.50
C ILE A 199 15.13 4.26 -15.90
N ALA A 200 15.76 5.40 -16.22
CA ALA A 200 17.15 5.45 -16.66
C ALA A 200 18.11 4.91 -15.59
N VAL A 201 17.94 5.33 -14.33
CA VAL A 201 18.78 4.90 -13.22
C VAL A 201 18.58 3.41 -12.91
N GLN A 202 17.34 2.91 -12.92
CA GLN A 202 17.06 1.49 -12.68
C GLN A 202 17.69 0.63 -13.77
N PHE A 203 17.43 0.92 -15.05
CA PHE A 203 18.02 0.15 -16.14
C PHE A 203 19.55 0.21 -16.16
N ALA A 204 20.14 1.37 -15.82
CA ALA A 204 21.59 1.48 -15.68
C ALA A 204 22.13 0.58 -14.55
N ALA A 205 21.49 0.59 -13.38
CA ALA A 205 21.87 -0.25 -12.25
C ALA A 205 21.73 -1.74 -12.57
N ASP A 206 20.60 -2.14 -13.17
CA ASP A 206 20.34 -3.53 -13.56
C ASP A 206 21.35 -4.00 -14.63
N TYR A 207 21.63 -3.15 -15.63
CA TYR A 207 22.65 -3.43 -16.64
C TYR A 207 24.05 -3.61 -16.02
N ILE A 208 24.46 -2.72 -15.11
CA ILE A 208 25.74 -2.83 -14.40
C ILE A 208 25.78 -4.12 -13.57
N LEU A 209 24.70 -4.45 -12.85
CA LEU A 209 24.61 -5.67 -12.06
C LEU A 209 24.75 -6.92 -12.94
N VAL A 210 24.00 -7.02 -14.03
CA VAL A 210 24.07 -8.16 -14.95
C VAL A 210 25.45 -8.25 -15.60
N LYS A 211 26.03 -7.12 -16.00
CA LYS A 211 27.34 -7.11 -16.65
C LYS A 211 28.48 -7.54 -15.72
N THR A 212 28.38 -7.24 -14.43
CA THR A 212 29.44 -7.50 -13.44
C THR A 212 29.24 -8.77 -12.63
N CYS A 213 27.98 -9.12 -12.33
CA CYS A 213 27.60 -10.25 -11.48
C CYS A 213 26.76 -11.31 -12.22
N GLY A 214 26.34 -11.07 -13.45
CA GLY A 214 25.55 -12.03 -14.23
C GLY A 214 24.06 -12.04 -13.90
N TRP A 215 23.31 -12.79 -14.69
CA TRP A 215 21.84 -12.81 -14.67
C TRP A 215 21.25 -13.36 -13.37
N MET A 216 21.92 -14.28 -12.69
CA MET A 216 21.40 -14.87 -11.46
C MET A 216 21.29 -13.84 -10.32
N SER A 217 22.20 -12.87 -10.26
CA SER A 217 22.09 -11.74 -9.33
C SER A 217 20.86 -10.89 -9.60
N PHE A 218 20.54 -10.62 -10.88
CA PHE A 218 19.35 -9.88 -11.26
C PHE A 218 18.07 -10.68 -11.00
N PHE A 219 18.05 -11.98 -11.34
CA PHE A 219 16.92 -12.85 -11.04
C PHE A 219 16.66 -13.00 -9.54
N TYR A 220 17.70 -12.94 -8.70
CA TYR A 220 17.51 -12.88 -7.25
C TYR A 220 16.71 -11.62 -6.83
N LEU A 221 17.02 -10.44 -7.39
CA LEU A 221 16.28 -9.21 -7.08
C LEU A 221 14.81 -9.32 -7.56
N LEU A 222 14.59 -9.81 -8.78
CA LEU A 222 13.23 -10.00 -9.31
C LEU A 222 12.42 -11.04 -8.51
N ALA A 223 13.04 -12.16 -8.14
CA ALA A 223 12.41 -13.18 -7.31
C ALA A 223 12.07 -12.63 -5.92
N SER A 224 12.96 -11.85 -5.32
CA SER A 224 12.76 -11.19 -4.03
C SER A 224 11.58 -10.21 -4.09
N ALA A 225 11.52 -9.37 -5.13
CA ALA A 225 10.43 -8.43 -5.35
C ALA A 225 9.10 -9.16 -5.54
N PHE A 226 9.06 -10.18 -6.41
CA PHE A 226 7.86 -10.98 -6.63
C PHE A 226 7.36 -11.62 -5.32
N LEU A 227 8.24 -12.33 -4.60
CA LEU A 227 7.88 -13.02 -3.36
C LEU A 227 7.42 -12.06 -2.25
N SER A 228 7.92 -10.82 -2.22
CA SER A 228 7.51 -9.80 -1.23
C SER A 228 6.05 -9.38 -1.32
N GLY A 229 5.45 -9.48 -2.50
CA GLY A 229 4.03 -9.26 -2.75
C GLY A 229 3.28 -10.56 -3.08
N SER A 230 3.83 -11.72 -2.71
CA SER A 230 3.19 -13.04 -2.89
C SER A 230 2.73 -13.59 -1.52
N LEU A 231 2.71 -14.92 -1.34
CA LEU A 231 2.44 -15.59 -0.06
C LEU A 231 3.61 -15.45 0.95
N HIS A 232 4.05 -14.24 1.21
CA HIS A 232 5.03 -13.88 2.25
C HIS A 232 4.29 -13.24 3.44
N PRO A 233 4.62 -13.54 4.71
CA PRO A 233 3.90 -12.98 5.87
C PRO A 233 3.71 -11.46 5.84
N LEU A 234 4.71 -10.71 5.38
CA LEU A 234 4.60 -9.26 5.26
C LEU A 234 3.59 -8.82 4.21
N ALA A 235 3.40 -9.58 3.13
CA ALA A 235 2.45 -9.24 2.05
C ALA A 235 1.00 -9.22 2.52
N GLY A 236 0.70 -9.78 3.71
CA GLY A 236 -0.62 -9.67 4.30
C GLY A 236 -1.06 -8.23 4.57
N HIS A 237 -0.14 -7.24 4.64
CA HIS A 237 -0.49 -5.84 4.89
C HIS A 237 -1.45 -5.29 3.82
N PHE A 238 -1.12 -5.49 2.54
CA PHE A 238 -1.95 -5.12 1.38
C PHE A 238 -3.41 -5.60 1.47
N ILE A 239 -3.66 -6.74 2.12
CA ILE A 239 -5.01 -7.26 2.33
C ILE A 239 -5.59 -6.73 3.64
N SER A 240 -4.79 -6.75 4.71
CA SER A 240 -5.24 -6.39 6.05
C SER A 240 -5.78 -4.97 6.12
N GLU A 241 -5.23 -4.06 5.32
CA GLU A 241 -5.46 -2.63 5.45
C GLU A 241 -6.88 -2.21 5.08
N HIS A 242 -7.46 -2.75 4.00
CA HIS A 242 -8.71 -2.23 3.42
C HIS A 242 -9.76 -3.29 3.08
N TYR A 243 -9.52 -4.58 3.37
CA TYR A 243 -10.56 -5.59 3.29
C TYR A 243 -11.36 -5.67 4.57
N VAL A 244 -12.69 -5.77 4.45
CA VAL A 244 -13.61 -5.89 5.58
C VAL A 244 -13.72 -7.35 6.01
N PHE A 245 -13.19 -7.68 7.19
CA PHE A 245 -13.20 -9.03 7.75
C PHE A 245 -14.38 -9.32 8.69
N GLU A 246 -15.08 -8.30 9.18
CA GLU A 246 -16.11 -8.44 10.23
C GLU A 246 -17.54 -8.70 9.71
N HIS A 247 -17.72 -8.83 8.39
CA HIS A 247 -19.01 -9.07 7.71
C HIS A 247 -20.21 -8.34 8.34
N PRO A 248 -20.15 -7.00 8.50
CA PRO A 248 -21.26 -6.26 9.07
C PRO A 248 -22.50 -6.35 8.16
N VAL A 249 -23.67 -6.28 8.77
CA VAL A 249 -24.96 -6.29 8.04
C VAL A 249 -24.96 -5.14 7.04
N LYS A 250 -25.22 -5.42 5.77
CA LYS A 250 -25.27 -4.36 4.75
C LYS A 250 -26.52 -3.51 4.95
N SER A 251 -26.32 -2.27 5.39
CA SER A 251 -27.37 -1.23 5.46
C SER A 251 -26.76 0.14 5.16
N PRO A 252 -27.53 1.09 4.58
CA PRO A 252 -27.06 2.46 4.31
C PRO A 252 -26.47 3.19 5.53
N ASP A 253 -26.92 2.83 6.74
CA ASP A 253 -26.47 3.45 8.00
C ASP A 253 -25.28 2.74 8.67
N THR A 254 -24.86 1.61 8.10
CA THR A 254 -23.82 0.76 8.70
C THR A 254 -22.47 1.43 8.58
N LEU A 255 -21.79 1.57 9.72
CA LEU A 255 -20.40 2.00 9.74
C LEU A 255 -19.52 0.79 9.40
N TYR A 256 -19.02 0.74 8.18
CA TYR A 256 -18.07 -0.28 7.78
C TYR A 256 -16.68 0.06 8.34
N PRO A 257 -15.96 -0.90 8.91
CA PRO A 257 -14.53 -0.73 9.19
C PRO A 257 -13.76 -0.80 7.86
N GLU A 258 -13.51 0.36 7.26
CA GLU A 258 -12.93 0.51 5.91
C GLU A 258 -11.39 0.49 5.93
N THR A 259 -10.80 0.62 7.12
CA THR A 259 -9.36 0.65 7.35
C THR A 259 -9.06 -0.12 8.63
N TYR A 260 -8.10 -1.05 8.59
CA TYR A 260 -7.62 -1.78 9.76
C TYR A 260 -6.16 -1.51 9.98
N SER A 261 -5.78 -1.44 11.25
CA SER A 261 -4.37 -1.46 11.63
C SER A 261 -3.92 -2.88 12.01
N TYR A 262 -2.63 -3.12 11.88
CA TYR A 262 -1.91 -4.29 12.36
C TYR A 262 -0.91 -3.89 13.46
N TYR A 263 -1.02 -4.51 14.64
CA TYR A 263 -0.13 -4.23 15.80
C TYR A 263 0.83 -5.37 16.14
N GLY A 264 1.01 -6.33 15.24
CA GLY A 264 1.90 -7.47 15.46
C GLY A 264 3.40 -7.15 15.28
N PRO A 265 4.27 -8.13 15.60
CA PRO A 265 5.72 -7.92 15.70
C PRO A 265 6.39 -7.60 14.36
N LEU A 266 5.78 -8.02 13.25
CA LEU A 266 6.36 -7.82 11.92
C LEU A 266 6.49 -6.33 11.50
N ASN A 267 5.81 -5.41 12.19
CA ASN A 267 5.88 -3.96 11.95
C ASN A 267 7.32 -3.41 11.91
N ILE A 268 8.23 -4.04 12.66
CA ILE A 268 9.65 -3.65 12.69
C ILE A 268 10.31 -3.69 11.30
N PHE A 269 9.81 -4.56 10.39
CA PHE A 269 10.40 -4.76 9.07
C PHE A 269 9.90 -3.78 8.03
N PHE A 270 8.84 -3.00 8.30
CA PHE A 270 8.23 -2.12 7.30
C PHE A 270 7.76 -0.81 7.91
N TYR A 271 8.61 -0.20 8.75
CA TYR A 271 8.43 1.16 9.25
C TYR A 271 7.11 1.36 10.00
N ASN A 272 6.70 0.40 10.83
CA ASN A 272 5.45 0.48 11.59
C ASN A 272 4.22 0.88 10.74
N ALA A 273 4.21 0.66 9.41
CA ALA A 273 3.10 1.08 8.56
C ALA A 273 1.79 0.34 8.90
N GLY A 274 1.87 -0.77 9.64
CA GLY A 274 0.70 -1.45 10.19
C GLY A 274 -0.10 -0.58 11.16
N TYR A 275 0.42 0.52 11.70
CA TYR A 275 -0.40 1.56 12.36
C TYR A 275 -1.15 2.36 11.28
N HIS A 276 -1.97 1.67 10.50
CA HIS A 276 -2.48 2.14 9.22
C HIS A 276 -3.62 3.14 9.37
N SER A 277 -4.53 2.89 10.32
CA SER A 277 -5.57 3.87 10.68
C SER A 277 -4.94 5.16 11.21
N GLU A 278 -3.94 5.04 12.08
CA GLU A 278 -3.16 6.16 12.60
C GLU A 278 -2.46 6.93 11.47
N HIS A 279 -1.86 6.21 10.53
CA HIS A 279 -1.19 6.76 9.37
C HIS A 279 -2.15 7.51 8.44
N HIS A 280 -3.31 6.94 8.11
CA HIS A 280 -4.31 7.63 7.30
C HIS A 280 -4.87 8.88 7.99
N ASP A 281 -5.02 8.85 9.32
CA ASP A 281 -5.44 10.01 10.10
C ASP A 281 -4.36 11.10 10.07
N PHE A 282 -3.09 10.75 10.27
CA PHE A 282 -1.96 11.68 10.36
C PHE A 282 -0.77 11.26 9.47
N PRO A 283 -0.87 11.43 8.14
CA PRO A 283 0.14 10.93 7.19
C PRO A 283 1.49 11.67 7.27
N PHE A 284 1.56 12.75 8.06
CA PHE A 284 2.77 13.54 8.27
C PHE A 284 3.49 13.22 9.60
N ILE A 285 3.03 12.19 10.32
CA ILE A 285 3.71 11.63 11.49
C ILE A 285 4.55 10.44 11.03
N PRO A 286 5.89 10.45 11.21
CA PRO A 286 6.73 9.38 10.71
C PRO A 286 6.62 8.11 11.55
N TRP A 287 7.06 7.00 10.97
CA TRP A 287 7.02 5.68 11.58
C TRP A 287 7.62 5.54 12.99
N THR A 288 8.61 6.35 13.35
CA THR A 288 9.25 6.34 14.68
C THR A 288 8.35 6.94 15.77
N ARG A 289 7.38 7.77 15.38
CA ARG A 289 6.49 8.50 16.28
C ARG A 289 5.03 8.05 16.18
N ILE A 290 4.67 7.22 15.20
CA ILE A 290 3.28 6.75 15.01
C ILE A 290 2.74 5.97 16.22
N LYS A 291 3.60 5.26 16.95
CA LYS A 291 3.21 4.55 18.19
C LYS A 291 2.80 5.52 19.30
N GLU A 292 3.44 6.68 19.35
CA GLU A 292 3.14 7.72 20.34
C GLU A 292 1.80 8.39 20.03
N LEU A 293 1.46 8.57 18.75
CA LEU A 293 0.12 9.02 18.34
C LEU A 293 -0.96 8.07 18.88
N ARG A 294 -0.79 6.75 18.67
CA ARG A 294 -1.72 5.75 19.20
C ARG A 294 -1.85 5.86 20.72
N ARG A 295 -0.72 6.00 21.42
CA ARG A 295 -0.67 6.09 22.88
C ARG A 295 -1.43 7.30 23.42
N ILE A 296 -1.32 8.45 22.76
CA ILE A 296 -2.00 9.69 23.17
C ILE A 296 -3.50 9.60 22.91
N ALA A 297 -3.90 9.10 21.73
CA ALA A 297 -5.29 9.06 21.28
C ALA A 297 -5.90 7.64 21.34
N THR A 298 -5.61 6.89 22.40
CA THR A 298 -5.98 5.46 22.52
C THR A 298 -7.49 5.25 22.45
N GLU A 299 -8.28 6.19 22.97
CA GLU A 299 -9.74 6.13 22.94
C GLU A 299 -10.34 6.21 21.53
N PHE A 300 -9.58 6.73 20.56
CA PHE A 300 -9.98 6.80 19.16
C PHE A 300 -9.59 5.54 18.36
N TYR A 301 -8.56 4.81 18.82
CA TYR A 301 -7.98 3.69 18.06
C TYR A 301 -8.21 2.31 18.69
N ASP A 302 -8.40 2.20 20.01
CA ASP A 302 -8.70 0.92 20.68
C ASP A 302 -10.07 0.35 20.32
N PRO A 303 -11.12 1.16 20.06
CA PRO A 303 -12.40 0.64 19.58
C PRO A 303 -12.38 0.18 18.11
N LEU A 304 -11.36 0.55 17.33
CA LEU A 304 -11.27 0.18 15.92
C LEU A 304 -10.78 -1.27 15.78
N PRO A 305 -11.27 -1.99 14.76
CA PRO A 305 -10.80 -3.34 14.54
C PRO A 305 -9.35 -3.35 14.06
N CYS A 306 -8.65 -4.43 14.41
CA CYS A 306 -7.24 -4.58 14.11
C CYS A 306 -6.83 -6.04 13.94
N HIS A 307 -5.67 -6.22 13.32
CA HIS A 307 -5.04 -7.51 13.14
C HIS A 307 -3.80 -7.66 14.03
N MET A 308 -3.58 -8.88 14.54
CA MET A 308 -2.38 -9.23 15.30
C MET A 308 -1.42 -10.15 14.54
N SER A 309 -1.83 -10.67 13.37
CA SER A 309 -1.02 -11.54 12.53
C SER A 309 -1.36 -11.38 11.04
N LEU A 310 -0.40 -10.88 10.26
CA LEU A 310 -0.54 -10.78 8.80
C LEU A 310 -0.59 -12.16 8.11
N THR A 311 0.07 -13.17 8.69
CA THR A 311 -0.05 -14.56 8.20
C THR A 311 -1.47 -15.06 8.37
N LYS A 312 -2.12 -14.77 9.51
CA LYS A 312 -3.53 -15.13 9.74
C LYS A 312 -4.43 -14.41 8.74
N VAL A 313 -4.17 -13.14 8.43
CA VAL A 313 -4.89 -12.39 7.39
C VAL A 313 -4.80 -13.10 6.05
N LEU A 314 -3.61 -13.50 5.59
CA LEU A 314 -3.45 -14.23 4.32
C LEU A 314 -4.23 -15.55 4.32
N ILE A 315 -4.12 -16.34 5.39
CA ILE A 315 -4.83 -17.62 5.52
C ILE A 315 -6.35 -17.39 5.49
N GLN A 316 -6.84 -16.43 6.28
CA GLN A 316 -8.27 -16.12 6.35
C GLN A 316 -8.76 -15.61 4.99
N PHE A 317 -8.05 -14.69 4.36
CA PHE A 317 -8.41 -14.21 3.02
C PHE A 317 -8.52 -15.35 2.01
N ILE A 318 -7.62 -16.33 2.01
CA ILE A 318 -7.66 -17.43 1.04
C ILE A 318 -8.80 -18.43 1.37
N PHE A 319 -8.91 -18.85 2.63
CA PHE A 319 -9.71 -20.02 2.99
C PHE A 319 -11.10 -19.70 3.55
N ASP A 320 -11.32 -18.49 4.07
CA ASP A 320 -12.63 -18.09 4.59
C ASP A 320 -13.58 -17.78 3.42
N PRO A 321 -14.67 -18.54 3.20
CA PRO A 321 -15.57 -18.29 2.08
C PRO A 321 -16.33 -16.96 2.21
N GLN A 322 -16.37 -16.36 3.40
CA GLN A 322 -17.04 -15.08 3.61
C GLN A 322 -16.13 -13.90 3.21
N VAL A 323 -14.81 -14.02 3.39
CA VAL A 323 -13.85 -13.00 2.96
C VAL A 323 -13.59 -13.15 1.46
N THR A 324 -14.11 -12.22 0.67
CA THR A 324 -14.01 -12.24 -0.80
C THR A 324 -13.42 -10.94 -1.33
N LEU A 325 -13.15 -10.87 -2.64
CA LEU A 325 -12.68 -9.63 -3.25
C LEU A 325 -13.74 -8.51 -3.22
N TRP A 326 -15.01 -8.87 -2.99
CA TRP A 326 -16.12 -7.93 -2.77
C TRP A 326 -16.11 -7.30 -1.37
N CYS A 327 -15.29 -7.80 -0.44
CA CYS A 327 -15.22 -7.27 0.92
C CYS A 327 -14.41 -5.96 0.99
N ARG A 328 -14.78 -4.99 0.17
CA ARG A 328 -14.19 -3.65 0.10
C ARG A 328 -15.31 -2.63 0.22
N VAL A 329 -14.98 -1.48 0.78
CA VAL A 329 -15.95 -0.39 0.90
C VAL A 329 -15.82 0.54 -0.30
N GLU A 330 -16.94 0.75 -0.97
CA GLU A 330 -17.05 1.55 -2.18
C GLU A 330 -17.98 2.73 -1.90
N ARG A 331 -17.63 3.90 -2.45
CA ARG A 331 -18.40 5.14 -2.27
C ARG A 331 -18.48 5.94 -3.57
N PRO A 332 -19.63 6.61 -3.83
CA PRO A 332 -19.76 7.49 -4.98
C PRO A 332 -18.84 8.71 -4.84
N SER A 333 -18.63 9.44 -5.93
CA SER A 333 -17.78 10.63 -5.91
C SER A 333 -18.28 11.69 -4.92
N HIS A 334 -17.39 12.58 -4.47
CA HIS A 334 -17.77 13.71 -3.61
C HIS A 334 -18.94 14.55 -4.18
N LYS A 335 -18.99 14.75 -5.50
CA LYS A 335 -20.07 15.52 -6.16
C LYS A 335 -21.42 14.82 -6.00
N GLU A 336 -21.46 13.50 -6.16
CA GLU A 336 -22.68 12.71 -6.02
C GLU A 336 -23.10 12.55 -4.57
N ARG A 337 -22.16 12.37 -3.62
CA ARG A 337 -22.46 12.40 -2.19
C ARG A 337 -23.13 13.71 -1.78
N LYS A 338 -22.61 14.84 -2.28
CA LYS A 338 -23.22 16.16 -2.04
C LYS A 338 -24.61 16.28 -2.64
N ALA A 339 -24.82 15.79 -3.86
CA ALA A 339 -26.15 15.79 -4.50
C ALA A 339 -27.16 14.92 -3.73
N ALA A 340 -26.76 13.75 -3.25
CA ALA A 340 -27.59 12.86 -2.45
C ALA A 340 -27.96 13.48 -1.09
N ALA A 341 -27.01 14.14 -0.42
CA ALA A 341 -27.26 14.85 0.84
C ALA A 341 -28.28 15.98 0.65
N THR A 342 -28.15 16.77 -0.42
CA THR A 342 -29.11 17.84 -0.73
C THR A 342 -30.50 17.30 -1.09
N ALA A 343 -30.59 16.14 -1.74
CA ALA A 343 -31.87 15.50 -2.03
C ALA A 343 -32.58 15.02 -0.76
N ALA A 344 -31.83 14.45 0.18
CA ALA A 344 -32.35 13.99 1.48
C ALA A 344 -32.77 15.13 2.43
N GLU A 345 -32.27 16.36 2.22
CA GLU A 345 -32.70 17.55 2.99
C GLU A 345 -34.01 18.17 2.44
N ILE A 346 -34.44 17.78 1.23
CA ILE A 346 -35.63 18.30 0.55
C ILE A 346 -36.86 17.39 0.76
N GLU A 347 -36.63 16.15 1.21
CA GLU A 347 -37.67 15.17 1.57
C GLU A 347 -37.97 15.21 3.08
#